data_AF-A0A8S3FLL7-F1
#
_entry.id   AF-A0A8S3FLL7-F1
#
_cell.length_a   1.000
_cell.length_b   1.000
_cell.length_c   1.000
_cell.angle_alpha   90.00
_cell.angle_beta   90.00
_cell.angle_gamma   90.00
#
_symmetry.space_group_name_H-M   'P 1'
#
loop_
_entity.id
_entity.type
_entity.pdbx_description
1 polymer ?
#
loop_
_entity_poly.entity_id
_entity_poly.type
_entity_poly.pdbx_seq_one_letter_code
_entity_poly.pdbx_strand_id
1 'polypeptide(L)' 'MVLSEKQKNELNQAIADYLSTSGYTISFKEFCREANISNNESAERKDQLEKKWTSVIRLQKKVRKKSQLANSPVINI' A
#
# COMPACT_ATOMS: atom_id res chain seq x y z
N MET A 1 7.02 14.55 -3.35
CA MET A 1 5.59 14.23 -3.58
C MET A 1 4.88 14.40 -2.25
N VAL A 2 3.85 15.25 -2.19
CA VAL A 2 3.03 15.48 -0.99
C VAL A 2 1.69 14.79 -1.22
N LEU A 3 1.25 13.96 -0.26
CA LEU A 3 -0.06 13.32 -0.31
C LEU A 3 -1.13 14.37 0.00
N SER A 4 -2.27 14.31 -0.70
CA SER A 4 -3.44 15.09 -0.27
C SER A 4 -3.98 14.52 1.05
N GLU A 5 -4.72 15.34 1.80
CA GLU A 5 -5.36 14.88 3.06
C GLU A 5 -6.24 13.65 2.86
N LYS A 6 -6.95 13.56 1.74
CA LYS A 6 -7.72 12.36 1.38
C LYS A 6 -6.82 11.13 1.21
N GLN A 7 -5.73 11.26 0.45
CA GLN A 7 -4.79 10.15 0.22
C GLN A 7 -4.10 9.73 1.51
N LYS A 8 -3.77 10.68 2.38
CA LYS A 8 -3.20 10.44 3.70
C LYS A 8 -4.19 9.67 4.59
N ASN A 9 -5.45 10.07 4.62
CA ASN A 9 -6.48 9.37 5.40
C ASN A 9 -6.75 7.95 4.87
N GLU A 10 -6.80 7.76 3.55
CA GLU A 10 -6.93 6.43 2.93
C GLU A 10 -5.73 5.54 3.24
N LEU A 11 -4.51 6.08 3.22
CA LEU A 11 -3.30 5.35 3.59
C LEU A 11 -3.32 4.96 5.07
N ASN A 12 -3.66 5.91 5.94
CA ASN A 12 -3.75 5.69 7.38
C ASN A 12 -4.78 4.59 7.70
N GLN A 13 -5.96 4.61 7.08
CA GLN A 13 -6.95 3.56 7.25
C GLN A 13 -6.40 2.19 6.82
N ALA A 14 -5.74 2.10 5.67
CA ALA A 14 -5.17 0.85 5.18
C ALA A 14 -4.05 0.30 6.08
N ILE A 15 -3.25 1.18 6.70
CA ILE A 15 -2.23 0.81 7.69
C ILE A 15 -2.89 0.28 8.97
N ALA A 16 -3.91 0.99 9.48
CA ALA A 16 -4.64 0.56 10.67
C ALA A 16 -5.31 -0.80 10.46
N ASP A 17 -5.95 -1.02 9.31
CA ASP A 17 -6.53 -2.31 8.95
C ASP A 17 -5.47 -3.43 8.95
N TYR A 18 -4.31 -3.18 8.32
CA TYR A 18 -3.21 -4.14 8.30
C TYR A 18 -2.66 -4.47 9.69
N LEU A 19 -2.47 -3.45 10.53
CA LEU A 19 -1.99 -3.65 11.91
C LEU A 19 -2.96 -4.51 12.70
N SER A 20 -4.27 -4.27 12.53
CA SER A 20 -5.28 -5.07 13.22
C SER A 20 -5.39 -6.50 12.69
N THR A 21 -5.38 -6.72 11.36
CA THR A 21 -5.50 -8.09 10.79
C THR A 21 -4.25 -8.93 11.02
N SER A 22 -3.08 -8.29 11.14
CA SER A 22 -1.81 -8.95 11.46
C SER A 22 -1.61 -9.23 12.96
N GLY A 23 -2.54 -8.80 13.82
CA GLY A 23 -2.46 -9.03 15.27
C GLY A 23 -1.59 -8.03 16.04
N TYR A 24 -1.12 -6.94 15.42
CA TYR A 24 -0.34 -5.87 16.06
C TYR A 24 -1.24 -4.92 16.86
N THR A 25 -1.94 -5.45 17.87
CA THR A 25 -3.01 -4.76 18.60
C THR A 25 -2.54 -3.50 19.35
N ILE A 26 -1.33 -3.51 19.92
CA ILE A 26 -0.76 -2.35 20.63
C ILE A 26 -0.44 -1.24 19.63
N SER A 27 0.30 -1.58 18.57
CA SER A 27 0.65 -0.62 17.50
C SER A 27 -0.59 -0.07 16.81
N PHE A 28 -1.61 -0.90 16.59
CA PHE A 28 -2.89 -0.48 16.04
C PHE A 28 -3.55 0.59 16.91
N LYS A 29 -3.64 0.37 18.23
CA LYS A 29 -4.29 1.31 19.16
C LYS A 29 -3.58 2.65 19.21
N GLU A 30 -2.26 2.65 19.36
CA GLU A 30 -1.48 3.89 19.38
C GLU A 30 -1.53 4.61 18.03
N PHE A 31 -1.44 3.87 16.92
CA PHE A 31 -1.53 4.46 15.59
C PHE A 31 -2.89 5.10 15.33
N CYS A 32 -4.00 4.45 15.70
CA CYS A 32 -5.34 5.04 15.57
C CYS A 32 -5.49 6.33 16.38
N ARG A 33 -4.90 6.38 17.59
CA ARG A 33 -4.88 7.58 18.44
C ARG A 33 -4.13 8.74 17.79
N GLU A 34 -2.95 8.47 17.24
CA GLU A 34 -2.11 9.50 16.60
C GLU A 34 -2.66 9.96 15.24
N ALA A 35 -3.19 9.02 14.46
CA ALA A 35 -3.73 9.28 13.13
C ALA A 35 -5.18 9.80 13.15
N ASN A 36 -5.78 9.94 14.34
CA ASN A 36 -7.17 10.35 14.55
C ASN A 36 -8.17 9.50 13.74
N ILE A 37 -7.93 8.19 13.69
CA ILE A 37 -8.78 7.23 12.98
C ILE A 37 -9.89 6.80 13.93
N SER A 38 -11.14 6.98 13.53
CA SER A 38 -12.29 6.44 14.27
C SER A 38 -12.19 4.92 14.27
N ASN A 39 -11.96 4.33 15.45
CA ASN A 39 -11.87 2.89 15.64
C ASN A 39 -13.27 2.27 15.49
N ASN A 40 -13.74 2.12 14.26
CA ASN A 40 -14.99 1.46 13.96
C ASN A 40 -14.72 -0.04 13.90
N GLU A 41 -14.75 -0.69 15.07
CA GLU A 41 -14.50 -2.13 15.22
C GLU A 41 -15.48 -3.00 14.41
N SER A 42 -16.59 -2.41 13.95
CA SER A 42 -17.65 -3.02 13.15
C SER A 42 -17.40 -2.98 11.64
N ALA A 43 -16.39 -2.25 11.17
CA ALA A 43 -16.11 -2.15 9.74
C ALA A 43 -15.36 -3.40 9.25
N GLU A 44 -15.81 -3.98 8.14
CA GLU A 44 -15.04 -5.00 7.42
C GLU A 44 -13.64 -4.45 7.09
N ARG A 45 -12.62 -4.89 7.83
CA ARG A 45 -11.23 -4.55 7.56
C ARG A 45 -10.80 -5.28 6.30
N LYS A 46 -10.31 -4.52 5.33
CA LYS A 46 -9.95 -5.04 3.99
C LYS A 46 -8.43 -5.11 3.87
N ASP A 47 -7.92 -6.15 3.21
CA ASP A 47 -6.47 -6.32 2.93
C ASP A 47 -5.96 -5.37 1.82
N GLN A 48 -6.36 -4.10 1.86
CA GLN A 48 -6.06 -3.12 0.82
C GLN A 48 -4.56 -2.82 0.73
N LEU A 49 -3.87 -2.76 1.87
CA LEU A 49 -2.45 -2.44 1.93
C LEU A 49 -1.62 -3.52 1.20
N GLU A 50 -1.85 -4.79 1.53
CA GLU A 50 -1.14 -5.93 0.95
C GLU A 50 -1.40 -6.08 -0.56
N LYS A 51 -2.67 -5.92 -0.98
CA LYS A 51 -3.07 -5.97 -2.40
C LYS A 51 -2.44 -4.85 -3.22
N LYS A 52 -2.37 -3.63 -2.67
CA LYS A 52 -1.72 -2.49 -3.33
C LYS A 52 -0.21 -2.69 -3.39
N TRP A 53 0.41 -3.12 -2.29
CA TRP A 53 1.85 -3.34 -2.20
C TRP A 53 2.35 -4.40 -3.21
N THR A 54 1.71 -5.57 -3.22
CA THR A 54 2.03 -6.65 -4.18
C THR A 54 1.83 -6.19 -5.63
N SER A 55 0.79 -5.41 -5.90
CA SER A 55 0.54 -4.82 -7.22
C SER A 55 1.64 -3.83 -7.62
N VAL A 56 2.09 -2.95 -6.72
CA VAL A 56 3.19 -2.00 -6.99
C VAL A 56 4.47 -2.76 -7.34
N ILE A 57 4.88 -3.74 -6.54
CA ILE A 57 6.07 -4.56 -6.82
C ILE A 57 5.96 -5.24 -8.18
N ARG A 58 4.80 -5.85 -8.47
CA ARG A 58 4.54 -6.54 -9.74
C ARG A 58 4.61 -5.57 -10.93
N LEU A 59 4.02 -4.38 -10.79
CA LEU A 59 4.05 -3.36 -11.84
C LEU A 59 5.44 -2.79 -12.05
N GLN A 60 6.19 -2.50 -10.99
CA GLN A 60 7.58 -2.06 -11.08
C GLN A 60 8.46 -3.09 -11.81
N LYS A 61 8.30 -4.39 -11.51
CA LYS A 61 8.99 -5.48 -12.24
C LYS A 61 8.60 -5.48 -13.73
N LYS A 62 7.31 -5.33 -14.04
CA LYS A 62 6.81 -5.30 -15.43
C LYS A 62 7.33 -4.09 -16.21
N VAL A 63 7.32 -2.89 -15.60
CA VAL A 63 7.84 -1.66 -16.20
C VAL A 63 9.35 -1.79 -16.46
N ARG A 64 10.13 -2.22 -15.46
CA ARG A 64 11.58 -2.44 -15.62
C ARG A 64 11.89 -3.42 -16.75
N LYS A 65 11.16 -4.53 -16.83
CA LYS A 65 11.31 -5.52 -17.92
C LYS A 65 11.00 -4.91 -19.29
N LYS A 66 9.92 -4.14 -19.42
CA LYS A 66 9.56 -3.47 -20.67
C LYS A 66 10.61 -2.43 -21.08
N SER A 67 11.11 -1.64 -20.14
CA SER A 67 12.15 -0.64 -20.41
C SER A 67 13.48 -1.27 -20.82
N GLN A 68 13.85 -2.42 -20.25
CA GLN A 68 15.05 -3.15 -20.67
C GLN A 68 14.92 -3.73 -22.09
N LEU A 69 13.74 -4.26 -22.45
CA LEU A 69 13.47 -4.75 -23.81
C LEU A 69 13.46 -3.62 -24.85
N ALA A 70 12.99 -2.43 -24.47
CA ALA A 70 12.97 -1.26 -25.37
C ALA A 70 14.37 -0.66 -25.62
N ASN A 71 15.34 -0.91 -24.72
CA ASN A 71 16.72 -0.43 -24.83
C ASN A 71 17.72 -1.50 -25.29
N SER A 72 17.25 -2.70 -25.62
CA SER A 72 18.11 -3.70 -26.26
C SER A 72 18.33 -3.25 -27.71
N PRO A 73 19.60 -3.12 -28.19
CA PRO A 73 19.82 -2.96 -29.61
C PRO A 73 19.18 -4.16 -30.28
N VAL A 74 18.27 -3.90 -31.23
CA VAL A 74 17.77 -4.94 -32.11
C VAL A 74 19.01 -5.46 -32.85
N ILE A 75 19.52 -6.61 -32.42
CA ILE A 75 20.47 -7.39 -33.21
C ILE A 75 19.63 -7.88 -34.39
N ASN A 76 19.56 -7.06 -35.43
CA ASN A 76 19.10 -7.47 -36.74
C ASN A 76 20.22 -8.34 -37.31
N ILE A 77 20.01 -9.65 -37.28
CA ILE A 77 20.78 -10.64 -38.08
C ILE A 77 20.15 -10.67 -39.46
#